data_AF-A0A1K1NQR6-F1
#
_entry.id   AF-A0A1K1NQR6-F1
#
_cell.length_a   1.000
_cell.length_b   1.000
_cell.length_c   1.000
_cell.angle_alpha   90.00
_cell.angle_beta   90.00
_cell.angle_gamma   90.00
#
_symmetry.space_group_name_H-M   'P 1'
#
loop_
_entity.id
_entity.type
_entity.pdbx_description
1 polymer ?
#
loop_
_entity_poly.entity_id
_entity_poly.type
_entity_poly.pdbx_seq_one_letter_code
_entity_poly.pdbx_strand_id
1 'polypeptide(L)' 'MRWLSDQDLTAAYTISVKLQLDGEFIELLLQELQSRKLSVRLEESSGASAAERSLYLDAGGV' A
#
# COMPACT_ATOMS: atom_id res chain seq x y z
N MET A 1 13.01 -5.01 -11.75
CA MET A 1 11.80 -5.81 -11.48
C MET A 1 11.51 -6.87 -12.55
N ARG A 2 12.03 -6.75 -13.78
CA ARG A 2 11.80 -7.74 -14.87
C ARG A 2 12.14 -9.21 -14.56
N TRP A 3 12.98 -9.45 -13.57
CA TRP A 3 13.37 -10.79 -13.10
C TRP A 3 12.49 -11.34 -11.97
N LEU A 4 11.59 -10.52 -11.40
CA LEU A 4 10.62 -10.98 -10.40
C LEU A 4 9.58 -11.87 -11.08
N SER A 5 9.18 -12.94 -10.39
CA SER A 5 7.98 -13.68 -10.78
C SER A 5 6.74 -12.80 -10.65
N ASP A 6 5.67 -13.17 -11.36
CA ASP A 6 4.40 -12.42 -11.30
C ASP A 6 3.82 -12.40 -9.87
N GLN A 7 4.05 -13.47 -9.11
CA GLN A 7 3.65 -13.58 -7.70
C GLN A 7 4.47 -12.61 -6.83
N ASP A 8 5.78 -12.58 -6.98
CA ASP A 8 6.66 -11.70 -6.19
C ASP A 8 6.40 -10.23 -6.51
N LEU A 9 6.15 -9.90 -7.78
CA LEU A 9 5.81 -8.55 -8.21
C LEU A 9 4.47 -8.08 -7.61
N THR A 10 3.47 -8.96 -7.61
CA THR A 10 2.14 -8.68 -7.01
C THR A 10 2.23 -8.52 -5.49
N ALA A 11 3.02 -9.37 -4.83
CA ALA A 11 3.27 -9.29 -3.39
C ALA A 11 4.01 -7.98 -3.04
N ALA A 12 5.05 -7.63 -3.80
CA ALA A 12 5.81 -6.40 -3.62
C ALA A 12 4.92 -5.16 -3.74
N TYR A 13 4.06 -5.09 -4.76
CA TYR A 13 3.09 -4.00 -4.89
C TYR A 13 2.13 -3.94 -3.69
N THR A 14 1.53 -5.07 -3.32
CA THR A 14 0.55 -5.12 -2.21
C THR A 14 1.16 -4.69 -0.88
N ILE A 15 2.37 -5.17 -0.57
CA ILE A 15 3.09 -4.82 0.66
C ILE A 15 3.47 -3.33 0.64
N SER A 16 3.96 -2.82 -0.49
CA SER A 16 4.38 -1.42 -0.61
C SER A 16 3.22 -0.44 -0.39
N VAL A 17 2.04 -0.77 -0.93
CA VAL A 17 0.80 -0.02 -0.69
C VAL A 17 0.41 -0.07 0.79
N LYS A 18 0.40 -1.26 1.42
CA LYS A 18 0.03 -1.42 2.84
C LYS A 18 0.95 -0.66 3.79
N LEU A 19 2.25 -0.63 3.49
CA LEU A 19 3.25 0.06 4.30
C LEU A 19 3.36 1.55 4.00
N GLN A 20 2.57 2.08 3.05
CA GLN A 20 2.64 3.47 2.60
C GLN A 20 4.09 3.87 2.24
N LEU A 21 4.77 3.01 1.48
CA LEU A 21 6.10 3.32 0.97
C LEU A 21 6.04 4.48 -0.03
N ASP A 22 7.22 4.89 -0.50
CA ASP A 22 7.36 5.93 -1.50
C ASP A 22 6.41 5.74 -2.71
N GLY A 23 5.73 6.82 -3.10
CA GLY A 23 4.70 6.79 -4.12
C GLY A 23 5.24 6.50 -5.52
N GLU A 24 6.42 7.04 -5.85
CA GLU A 24 7.07 6.80 -7.15
C GLU A 24 7.47 5.31 -7.28
N PHE A 25 7.96 4.72 -6.19
CA PHE A 25 8.24 3.29 -6.13
C PHE A 25 7.00 2.42 -6.35
N ILE A 26 5.86 2.79 -5.74
CA ILE A 26 4.58 2.08 -5.93
C ILE A 26 4.09 2.22 -7.38
N GLU A 27 4.24 3.38 -8.00
CA GLU A 27 3.88 3.60 -9.40
C GLU A 27 4.72 2.74 -10.35
N LEU A 28 6.02 2.60 -10.11
CA LEU A 28 6.90 1.73 -10.89
C LEU A 28 6.47 0.25 -10.81
N LEU A 29 6.06 -0.21 -9.63
CA LEU A 29 5.51 -1.56 -9.44
C LEU A 29 4.20 -1.74 -10.22
N LEU A 30 3.32 -0.74 -10.18
CA LEU A 30 2.04 -0.76 -10.90
C LEU A 30 2.23 -0.77 -12.42
N GLN A 31 3.17 0.03 -12.95
CA GLN A 31 3.50 0.04 -14.37
C GLN A 31 4.02 -1.31 -14.87
N GLU A 32 4.90 -1.95 -14.10
CA GLU A 32 5.40 -3.29 -14.44
C GLU A 32 4.27 -4.33 -14.41
N LEU A 33 3.36 -4.31 -13.41
CA LEU A 33 2.19 -5.19 -13.37
C LEU A 33 1.28 -5.01 -14.60
N GLN A 34 0.99 -3.76 -14.99
CA GLN A 34 0.19 -3.44 -16.17
C GLN A 34 0.86 -3.91 -17.46
N SER A 35 2.18 -3.76 -17.57
CA SER A 35 2.96 -4.24 -18.73
C SER A 35 2.85 -5.75 -18.94
N ARG A 36 2.67 -6.51 -17.84
CA ARG A 36 2.46 -7.96 -17.83
C ARG A 36 0.99 -8.37 -17.89
N LYS A 37 0.08 -7.40 -18.00
CA LYS A 37 -1.39 -7.59 -17.98
C LYS A 37 -1.87 -8.29 -16.69
N LEU A 38 -1.15 -8.13 -15.59
CA LEU A 38 -1.53 -8.67 -14.30
C LEU A 38 -2.53 -7.73 -13.63
N SER A 39 -3.65 -8.29 -13.16
CA SER A 39 -4.65 -7.55 -12.39
C SER A 39 -4.44 -7.80 -10.91
N VAL A 40 -4.17 -6.75 -10.14
CA VAL A 40 -4.10 -6.84 -8.68
C VAL A 40 -5.39 -6.27 -8.10
N ARG A 41 -6.17 -7.13 -7.44
CA ARG A 41 -7.27 -6.66 -6.58
C ARG A 41 -6.68 -6.38 -5.22
N LEU A 42 -6.57 -5.11 -4.88
CA LEU A 42 -6.39 -4.73 -3.48
C LEU A 42 -7.73 -5.01 -2.82
N GLU A 43 -7.84 -6.12 -2.08
CA GLU A 43 -8.95 -6.25 -1.14
C GLU A 43 -8.83 -5.09 -0.17
N GLU A 44 -9.80 -4.17 -0.23
CA GLU A 44 -10.05 -3.22 0.85
C GLU A 44 -10.37 -4.06 2.09
N SER A 45 -9.33 -4.39 2.85
CA SER A 45 -9.51 -4.69 4.27
C SER A 45 -9.99 -3.37 4.88
N SER A 46 -11.31 -3.18 4.84
CA SER A 46 -12.09 -2.23 5.62
C SER A 46 -12.05 -2.60 7.11
N GLY A 47 -10.82 -2.82 7.61
CA GLY A 47 -10.49 -3.16 8.99
C GLY A 47 -9.73 -2.06 9.71
N ALA A 48 -9.76 -0.81 9.21
CA ALA A 48 -9.32 0.36 9.96
C ALA A 48 -10.13 1.57 9.49
N SER A 49 -11.25 1.83 10.18
CA SER A 49 -11.95 3.10 10.08
C SER A 49 -10.96 4.23 10.41
N ALA A 50 -11.06 5.34 9.69
CA ALA A 50 -10.46 6.64 10.01
C ALA A 50 -10.94 7.24 11.37
N ALA A 51 -11.41 6.41 12.31
CA ALA A 51 -11.91 6.74 13.64
C ALA A 51 -10.97 6.36 14.80
N GLU A 52 -9.76 5.84 14.54
CA GLU A 52 -8.71 5.71 15.57
C GLU A 52 -7.67 6.86 15.52
N ARG A 53 -8.08 8.03 15.00
CA ARG A 53 -7.26 9.24 15.01
C ARG A 53 -7.84 10.36 15.87
N SER A 54 -8.45 9.99 17.00
CA SER A 54 -8.69 10.91 18.11
C SER A 54 -7.37 11.19 18.84
N LEU A 55 -6.61 12.09 18.21
CA LEU A 55 -5.79 13.14 18.80
C LEU A 55 -5.61 13.06 20.33
N TYR A 56 -4.42 12.66 20.78
CA TYR A 56 -3.95 13.01 22.13
C TYR A 56 -3.67 14.51 22.17
N LEU A 57 -4.66 15.30 22.62
CA LEU A 57 -4.44 16.69 22.95
C LEU A 57 -5.50 17.20 23.94
N ASP A 58 -5.37 16.81 25.21
CA ASP A 58 -5.73 17.70 26.33
C ASP A 58 -5.08 17.22 27.65
N ALA A 59 -3.83 17.64 27.88
CA ALA A 59 -3.21 17.60 29.20
C ALA A 59 -2.38 18.88 29.37
N GLY A 60 -3.06 20.01 29.18
CA GLY A 60 -2.56 21.34 29.55
C GLY A 60 -3.61 22.04 30.40
N GLY A 61 -3.60 21.78 31.72
CA GLY A 61 -4.50 22.46 32.64
C GLY A 61 -4.38 21.99 34.08
N VAL A 62 -3.61 22.75 34.87
CA VAL A 62 -3.33 22.71 36.33
C VAL A 62 -2.23 21.76 36.79
#